data_AF-A0A834BXX0-F1
#
_entry.id   AF-A0A834BXX0-F1
#
_cell.length_a   1.000
_cell.length_b   1.000
_cell.length_c   1.000
_cell.angle_alpha   90.00
_cell.angle_beta   90.00
_cell.angle_gamma   90.00
#
_symmetry.space_group_name_H-M   'P 1'
#
loop_
_entity.id
_entity.type
_entity.pdbx_description
1 polymer ?
#
loop_
_entity_poly.entity_id
_entity_poly.type
_entity_poly.pdbx_seq_one_letter_code
_entity_poly.pdbx_strand_id
1 'polypeptide(L)'
;MPSSKKILYFISSALSTTISVGLLGFGMSQQWSTTTVLCARNGADDLNGTAVVTMGLFKGLLLRDGCPGFQIESSFSAFEKLVDTGGAPPALHFLSVILLALCLLFSAGSILLSLYNSVSNPYQTCMGYVGVYVCSSLSASLSVLVLILFVINVSVTSLAEDVVFSVDESVDLGKKSVEMKVGYFLVIPYTVLSLVAIGLIYFYEHAAYTHKQEQEKPTEDAPMETMMY
;
A
#
# COMPACT_ATOMS: atom_id res chain seq x y z
N MET A 1 -8.61 30.51 18.99
CA MET A 1 -8.76 30.21 17.54
C MET A 1 -7.52 29.44 17.08
N PRO A 2 -7.63 28.32 16.33
CA PRO A 2 -6.47 27.67 15.76
C PRO A 2 -5.76 28.62 14.78
N SER A 3 -4.42 28.68 14.83
CA SER A 3 -3.63 29.50 13.91
C SER A 3 -3.84 29.05 12.46
N SER A 4 -3.97 29.97 11.50
CA SER A 4 -4.14 29.66 10.08
C SER A 4 -3.04 28.73 9.55
N LYS A 5 -1.82 28.82 10.09
CA LYS A 5 -0.71 27.92 9.77
C LYS A 5 -1.02 26.47 10.19
N LYS A 6 -1.54 26.26 11.40
CA LYS A 6 -1.94 24.92 11.90
C LYS A 6 -2.99 24.31 10.98
N ILE A 7 -4.04 25.07 10.66
CA ILE A 7 -5.13 24.60 9.81
C ILE A 7 -4.59 24.17 8.44
N LEU A 8 -3.73 25.00 7.83
CA LEU A 8 -3.14 24.71 6.52
C LEU A 8 -2.40 23.37 6.50
N TYR A 9 -1.42 23.17 7.39
CA TYR A 9 -0.61 21.94 7.39
C TYR A 9 -1.43 20.68 7.72
N PHE A 10 -2.36 20.75 8.67
CA PHE A 10 -3.20 19.60 9.02
C PHE A 10 -4.22 19.27 7.92
N ILE A 11 -4.81 20.26 7.25
CA ILE A 11 -5.69 20.02 6.10
C ILE A 11 -4.89 19.49 4.90
N SER A 12 -3.71 20.03 4.61
CA SER A 12 -2.85 19.53 3.55
C SER A 12 -2.41 18.07 3.80
N SER A 13 -2.09 17.73 5.05
CA SER A 13 -1.81 16.35 5.46
C SER A 13 -3.01 15.43 5.22
N ALA A 14 -4.20 15.85 5.67
CA ALA A 14 -5.45 15.11 5.47
C ALA A 14 -5.79 14.92 3.98
N LEU A 15 -5.57 15.95 3.16
CA LEU A 15 -5.79 15.89 1.72
C LEU A 15 -4.82 14.90 1.06
N SER A 16 -3.52 14.96 1.40
CA SER A 16 -2.49 14.03 0.89
C SER A 16 -2.84 12.57 1.22
N THR A 17 -3.25 12.31 2.47
CA THR A 17 -3.67 10.95 2.90
C THR A 17 -4.99 10.51 2.28
N THR A 18 -5.92 11.43 2.00
CA THR A 18 -7.17 11.09 1.31
C THR A 18 -6.89 10.68 -0.14
N ILE A 19 -6.02 11.41 -0.85
CA ILE A 19 -5.60 11.07 -2.21
C ILE A 19 -4.87 9.72 -2.21
N SER A 20 -4.00 9.47 -1.22
CA SER A 20 -3.30 8.19 -1.12
C SER A 20 -4.28 7.03 -0.94
N VAL A 21 -5.27 7.15 -0.04
CA VAL A 21 -6.31 6.14 0.16
C VAL A 21 -7.11 5.89 -1.12
N GLY A 22 -7.46 6.94 -1.87
CA GLY A 22 -8.14 6.80 -3.15
C GLY A 22 -7.32 6.03 -4.18
N LEU A 23 -6.02 6.33 -4.30
CA LEU A 23 -5.10 5.61 -5.18
C LEU A 23 -4.96 4.14 -4.77
N LEU A 24 -4.82 3.86 -3.48
CA LEU A 24 -4.69 2.49 -2.97
C LEU A 24 -5.98 1.69 -3.22
N GLY A 25 -7.14 2.27 -2.91
CA GLY A 25 -8.44 1.63 -3.14
C GLY A 25 -8.69 1.34 -4.62
N PHE A 26 -8.33 2.27 -5.52
CA PHE A 26 -8.38 2.02 -6.95
C PHE A 26 -7.39 0.91 -7.36
N GLY A 27 -6.16 0.96 -6.86
CA GLY A 27 -5.13 -0.06 -7.13
C GLY A 27 -5.54 -1.47 -6.69
N MET A 28 -6.21 -1.62 -5.56
CA MET A 28 -6.74 -2.90 -5.08
C MET A 28 -7.79 -3.52 -6.02
N SER A 29 -8.52 -2.70 -6.79
CA SER A 29 -9.51 -3.16 -7.77
C SER A 29 -8.90 -3.57 -9.12
N GLN A 30 -7.68 -3.09 -9.41
CA GLN A 30 -6.99 -3.36 -10.68
C GLN A 30 -6.30 -4.73 -10.70
N GLN A 31 -5.73 -5.07 -11.85
CA GLN A 31 -4.85 -6.23 -12.02
C GLN A 31 -3.47 -5.92 -11.43
N TRP A 32 -2.87 -6.89 -10.74
CA TRP A 32 -1.62 -6.73 -10.00
C TRP A 32 -0.43 -7.40 -10.69
N SER A 33 -0.65 -8.57 -11.28
CA SER A 33 0.38 -9.24 -12.07
C SER A 33 -0.22 -10.06 -13.20
N THR A 34 0.56 -10.26 -14.24
CA THR A 34 0.30 -11.24 -15.30
C THR A 34 1.50 -12.16 -15.37
N THR A 35 1.26 -13.46 -15.21
CA THR A 35 2.27 -14.49 -15.37
C THR A 35 1.98 -15.26 -16.64
N THR A 36 2.94 -15.35 -17.54
CA THR A 36 2.83 -16.20 -18.74
C THR A 36 3.68 -17.44 -18.55
N VAL A 37 3.09 -18.59 -18.83
CA VAL A 37 3.72 -19.91 -18.71
C VAL A 37 3.56 -20.60 -20.05
N LEU A 38 4.66 -21.08 -20.61
CA LEU A 38 4.61 -21.92 -21.81
C LEU A 38 4.04 -23.29 -21.46
N CYS A 39 3.15 -23.83 -22.29
CA CYS A 39 2.51 -25.12 -22.07
C CYS A 39 2.72 -26.05 -23.27
N ALA A 40 2.91 -27.33 -22.99
CA ALA A 40 2.95 -28.40 -23.97
C ALA A 40 2.02 -29.55 -23.53
N ARG A 41 1.61 -30.38 -24.49
CA ARG A 41 0.94 -31.65 -24.17
C ARG A 41 1.98 -32.59 -23.56
N ASN A 42 1.64 -33.29 -22.46
CA ASN A 42 2.55 -34.24 -21.82
C ASN A 42 3.26 -35.14 -22.84
N GLY A 43 4.60 -35.08 -22.87
CA GLY A 43 5.44 -35.86 -23.77
C GLY A 43 5.67 -35.29 -25.18
N ALA A 44 5.30 -34.03 -25.45
CA ALA A 44 5.66 -33.32 -26.67
C ALA A 44 6.86 -32.38 -26.45
N ASP A 45 7.89 -32.47 -27.31
CA ASP A 45 9.09 -31.63 -27.23
C ASP A 45 8.84 -30.15 -27.61
N ASP A 46 7.71 -29.86 -28.27
CA ASP A 46 7.35 -28.53 -28.76
C ASP A 46 6.34 -27.81 -27.85
N LEU A 47 6.80 -26.80 -27.11
CA LEU A 47 6.00 -25.86 -26.31
C LEU A 47 5.28 -24.84 -27.22
N ASN A 48 4.27 -25.28 -27.96
CA ASN A 48 3.49 -24.43 -28.88
C ASN A 48 2.31 -23.70 -28.22
N GLY A 49 2.02 -23.95 -26.95
CA GLY A 49 0.94 -23.28 -26.23
C GLY A 49 1.44 -22.26 -25.21
N THR A 50 0.58 -21.31 -24.88
CA THR A 50 0.80 -20.29 -23.85
C THR A 50 -0.40 -20.21 -22.90
N ALA A 51 -0.13 -20.27 -21.60
CA ALA A 51 -1.09 -19.99 -20.54
C ALA A 51 -0.76 -18.64 -19.90
N VAL A 52 -1.72 -17.72 -19.87
CA VAL A 52 -1.59 -16.40 -19.28
C VAL A 52 -2.48 -16.32 -18.04
N VAL A 53 -1.85 -16.23 -16.87
CA VAL A 53 -2.52 -16.07 -15.57
C VAL A 53 -2.45 -14.61 -15.16
N THR A 54 -3.57 -13.90 -15.21
CA THR A 54 -3.67 -12.53 -14.71
C THR A 54 -4.28 -12.54 -13.31
N MET A 55 -3.51 -12.09 -12.33
CA MET A 55 -3.91 -12.06 -10.92
C MET A 55 -4.26 -10.64 -10.49
N GLY A 56 -5.49 -10.46 -10.04
CA GLY A 56 -5.88 -9.37 -9.15
C GLY A 56 -5.81 -9.79 -7.68
N LEU A 57 -6.22 -8.90 -6.76
CA LEU A 57 -6.26 -9.24 -5.34
C LEU A 57 -7.34 -10.29 -5.01
N PHE A 58 -8.53 -10.14 -5.61
CA PHE A 58 -9.71 -10.94 -5.28
C PHE A 58 -10.12 -11.88 -6.42
N LYS A 59 -9.85 -11.49 -7.68
CA LYS A 59 -10.21 -12.25 -8.88
C LYS A 59 -8.96 -12.56 -9.69
N GLY A 60 -8.89 -13.77 -10.22
CA GLY A 60 -7.89 -14.20 -11.19
C GLY A 60 -8.55 -14.53 -12.53
N LEU A 61 -7.79 -14.38 -13.60
CA LEU A 61 -8.17 -14.76 -14.95
C LEU A 61 -7.10 -15.69 -15.51
N LEU A 62 -7.50 -16.85 -16.01
CA LEU A 62 -6.65 -17.77 -16.74
C LEU A 62 -7.09 -17.76 -18.21
N LEU A 63 -6.19 -17.34 -19.08
CA LEU A 63 -6.34 -17.41 -20.54
C LEU A 63 -5.41 -18.50 -21.06
N ARG A 64 -5.91 -19.40 -21.90
CA ARG A 64 -5.12 -20.46 -22.53
C ARG A 64 -5.21 -20.34 -24.02
N ASP A 65 -4.06 -20.28 -24.68
CA ASP A 65 -3.96 -20.29 -26.13
C ASP A 65 -3.05 -21.45 -26.55
N GLY A 66 -3.61 -22.44 -27.26
CA GLY A 66 -2.86 -23.59 -27.76
C GLY A 66 -2.49 -24.70 -26.75
N CYS A 67 -2.89 -24.62 -25.47
CA CYS A 67 -2.73 -25.74 -24.52
C CYS A 67 -3.81 -26.84 -24.77
N PRO A 68 -3.51 -28.13 -24.57
CA PRO A 68 -4.54 -29.17 -24.54
C PRO A 68 -5.48 -28.95 -23.33
N GLY A 69 -6.79 -29.20 -23.54
CA GLY A 69 -7.85 -28.97 -22.55
C GLY A 69 -8.75 -27.77 -22.93
N PHE A 70 -10.03 -28.02 -23.18
CA PHE A 70 -10.99 -27.01 -23.62
C PHE A 70 -11.41 -26.08 -22.47
N GLN A 71 -10.70 -24.96 -22.29
CA GLN A 71 -11.32 -23.68 -21.92
C GLN A 71 -10.39 -22.52 -22.26
N ILE A 72 -10.85 -21.64 -23.17
CA ILE A 72 -10.10 -20.51 -23.74
C ILE A 72 -9.91 -19.39 -22.70
N GLU A 73 -10.88 -19.23 -21.80
CA GLU A 73 -10.90 -18.22 -20.74
C GLU A 73 -11.67 -18.77 -19.53
N SER A 74 -11.04 -18.76 -18.36
CA SER A 74 -11.69 -19.08 -17.10
C SER A 74 -11.36 -18.04 -16.03
N SER A 75 -12.40 -17.39 -15.52
CA SER A 75 -12.28 -16.51 -14.35
C SER A 75 -12.42 -17.35 -13.09
N PHE A 76 -11.53 -17.16 -12.13
CA PHE A 76 -11.59 -17.84 -10.84
C PHE A 76 -11.51 -16.86 -9.69
N SER A 77 -12.12 -17.21 -8.55
CA SER A 77 -11.87 -16.52 -7.29
C SER A 77 -10.44 -16.82 -6.86
N ALA A 78 -9.61 -15.77 -6.73
CA ALA A 78 -8.22 -15.97 -6.34
C ALA A 78 -8.15 -16.72 -5.01
N PHE A 79 -9.02 -16.37 -4.06
CA PHE A 79 -9.02 -16.99 -2.74
C PHE A 79 -9.43 -18.46 -2.74
N GLU A 80 -10.46 -18.86 -3.49
CA GLU A 80 -10.90 -20.26 -3.53
C GLU A 80 -9.82 -21.14 -4.16
N LYS A 81 -9.24 -20.68 -5.27
CA LYS A 81 -8.21 -21.42 -5.99
C LYS A 81 -6.93 -21.56 -5.16
N LEU A 82 -6.51 -20.50 -4.46
CA LEU A 82 -5.33 -20.53 -3.60
C LEU A 82 -5.54 -21.41 -2.35
N VAL A 83 -6.75 -21.50 -1.81
CA VAL A 83 -7.06 -22.39 -0.67
C VAL A 83 -6.97 -23.85 -1.08
N ASP A 84 -7.48 -24.21 -2.25
CA ASP A 84 -7.38 -25.58 -2.78
C ASP A 84 -5.92 -26.01 -3.06
N THR A 85 -5.08 -25.08 -3.51
CA THR A 85 -3.64 -25.33 -3.71
C THR A 85 -2.88 -25.57 -2.40
N GLY A 86 -3.26 -24.88 -1.31
CA GLY A 86 -2.57 -24.96 -0.03
C GLY A 86 -1.12 -24.43 -0.04
N GLY A 87 -0.42 -24.55 1.09
CA GLY A 87 0.99 -24.19 1.20
C GLY A 87 1.30 -22.70 1.48
N ALA A 88 2.53 -22.28 1.14
CA ALA A 88 3.00 -20.91 1.33
C ALA A 88 2.36 -19.84 0.41
N PRO A 89 2.03 -20.12 -0.87
CA PRO A 89 1.44 -19.12 -1.77
C PRO A 89 0.11 -18.48 -1.28
N PRO A 90 -0.91 -19.25 -0.82
CA PRO A 90 -2.12 -18.66 -0.24
C PRO A 90 -1.79 -17.76 0.95
N ALA A 91 -0.96 -18.24 1.88
CA ALA A 91 -0.65 -17.51 3.10
C ALA A 91 -0.03 -16.14 2.81
N LEU A 92 0.91 -16.05 1.85
CA LEU A 92 1.52 -14.79 1.43
C LEU A 92 0.52 -13.83 0.77
N HIS A 93 -0.40 -14.36 -0.04
CA HIS A 93 -1.45 -13.54 -0.68
C HIS A 93 -2.45 -13.00 0.34
N PHE A 94 -2.96 -13.86 1.24
CA PHE A 94 -3.83 -13.46 2.35
C PHE A 94 -3.17 -12.43 3.25
N LEU A 95 -1.90 -12.64 3.61
CA LEU A 95 -1.13 -11.71 4.42
C LEU A 95 -1.03 -10.34 3.72
N SER A 96 -0.74 -10.32 2.41
CA SER A 96 -0.68 -9.08 1.64
C SER A 96 -1.99 -8.31 1.66
N VAL A 97 -3.13 -9.00 1.54
CA VAL A 97 -4.48 -8.40 1.60
C VAL A 97 -4.77 -7.83 2.99
N ILE A 98 -4.43 -8.56 4.05
CA ILE A 98 -4.61 -8.10 5.44
C ILE A 98 -3.76 -6.87 5.72
N LEU A 99 -2.50 -6.87 5.28
CA LEU A 99 -1.60 -5.72 5.43
C LEU A 99 -2.12 -4.49 4.69
N LEU A 100 -2.69 -4.65 3.49
CA LEU A 100 -3.36 -3.57 2.75
C LEU A 100 -4.59 -3.04 3.49
N ALA A 101 -5.39 -3.91 4.09
CA ALA A 101 -6.52 -3.49 4.92
C ALA A 101 -6.05 -2.69 6.15
N LEU A 102 -4.97 -3.13 6.82
CA LEU A 102 -4.34 -2.38 7.90
C LEU A 102 -3.80 -1.02 7.43
N CYS A 103 -3.21 -0.93 6.23
CA CYS A 103 -2.80 0.34 5.63
C CYS A 103 -3.96 1.33 5.51
N LEU A 104 -5.12 0.87 5.03
CA LEU A 104 -6.34 1.69 4.93
C LEU A 104 -6.84 2.13 6.31
N LEU A 105 -6.84 1.24 7.31
CA LEU A 105 -7.24 1.57 8.68
C LEU A 105 -6.34 2.63 9.31
N PHE A 106 -5.02 2.48 9.22
CA PHE A 106 -4.09 3.49 9.73
C PHE A 106 -4.19 4.81 8.95
N SER A 107 -4.41 4.77 7.64
CA SER A 107 -4.62 5.98 6.84
C SER A 107 -5.91 6.70 7.23
N ALA A 108 -6.99 5.97 7.49
CA ALA A 108 -8.23 6.54 8.01
C ALA A 108 -8.02 7.19 9.39
N GLY A 109 -7.26 6.53 10.28
CA GLY A 109 -6.83 7.11 11.56
C GLY A 109 -6.05 8.42 11.37
N SER A 110 -5.10 8.46 10.43
CA SER A 110 -4.32 9.65 10.10
C SER A 110 -5.20 10.81 9.60
N ILE A 111 -6.19 10.53 8.74
CA ILE A 111 -7.16 11.52 8.24
C ILE A 111 -8.00 12.07 9.39
N LEU A 112 -8.58 11.20 10.22
CA LEU A 112 -9.43 11.59 11.36
C LEU A 112 -8.66 12.45 12.36
N LEU A 113 -7.45 12.03 12.72
CA LEU A 113 -6.58 12.79 13.61
C LEU A 113 -6.19 14.14 12.98
N SER A 114 -5.91 14.17 11.68
CA SER A 114 -5.52 15.42 11.00
C SER A 114 -6.68 16.42 10.94
N LEU A 115 -7.88 15.97 10.57
CA LEU A 115 -9.09 16.79 10.53
C LEU A 115 -9.47 17.26 11.94
N TYR A 116 -9.44 16.37 12.94
CA TYR A 116 -9.71 16.73 14.33
C TYR A 116 -8.74 17.82 14.82
N ASN A 117 -7.44 17.64 14.57
CA ASN A 117 -6.44 18.63 14.98
C ASN A 117 -6.53 19.96 14.23
N SER A 118 -7.09 20.00 13.02
CA SER A 118 -7.34 21.26 12.30
C SER A 118 -8.44 22.11 12.95
N VAL A 119 -9.49 21.49 13.50
CA VAL A 119 -10.64 22.21 14.09
C VAL A 119 -10.46 22.43 15.59
N SER A 120 -9.77 21.51 16.28
CA SER A 120 -9.65 21.54 17.73
C SER A 120 -8.80 22.67 18.28
N ASN A 121 -9.21 23.15 19.45
CA ASN A 121 -8.54 24.21 20.23
C ASN A 121 -7.08 23.79 20.56
N PRO A 122 -6.09 24.70 20.62
CA PRO A 122 -4.69 24.35 20.84
C PRO A 122 -4.41 23.54 22.12
N TYR A 123 -5.30 23.65 23.11
CA TYR A 123 -5.16 23.02 24.43
C TYR A 123 -5.83 21.64 24.54
N GLN A 124 -6.59 21.22 23.51
CA GLN A 124 -7.21 19.90 23.42
C GLN A 124 -6.79 19.27 22.09
N THR A 125 -5.65 18.59 22.09
CA THR A 125 -5.21 17.79 20.94
C THR A 125 -5.35 16.31 21.31
N CYS A 126 -6.08 15.55 20.50
CA CYS A 126 -6.12 14.10 20.64
C CYS A 126 -4.85 13.56 19.96
N MET A 127 -3.88 13.09 20.75
CA MET A 127 -2.54 12.62 20.32
C MET A 127 -1.70 13.60 19.48
N GLY A 128 -2.19 14.81 19.20
CA GLY A 128 -1.48 15.87 18.49
C GLY A 128 -0.85 15.41 17.17
N TYR A 129 0.42 15.79 16.97
CA TYR A 129 1.24 15.39 15.84
C TYR A 129 1.71 13.93 15.93
N VAL A 130 1.87 13.39 17.14
CA VAL A 130 2.36 12.03 17.39
C VAL A 130 1.43 10.98 16.76
N GLY A 131 0.11 11.16 16.91
CA GLY A 131 -0.85 10.22 16.32
C GLY A 131 -0.77 10.16 14.79
N VAL A 132 -0.60 11.32 14.13
CA VAL A 132 -0.45 11.39 12.67
C VAL A 132 0.85 10.72 12.21
N TYR A 133 1.95 10.90 12.95
CA TYR A 133 3.21 10.21 12.67
C TYR A 133 3.10 8.70 12.80
N VAL A 134 2.52 8.21 13.90
CA VAL A 134 2.40 6.76 14.14
C VAL A 134 1.54 6.12 13.06
N CYS A 135 0.36 6.68 12.79
CA CYS A 135 -0.55 6.15 11.77
C CYS A 135 0.07 6.17 10.37
N SER A 136 0.68 7.29 9.97
CA SER A 136 1.26 7.43 8.62
C SER A 136 2.55 6.63 8.44
N SER A 137 3.34 6.46 9.51
CA SER A 137 4.56 5.63 9.48
C SER A 137 4.22 4.14 9.41
N LEU A 138 3.23 3.70 10.19
CA LEU A 138 2.73 2.33 10.12
C LEU A 138 2.18 2.04 8.72
N SER A 139 1.36 2.92 8.16
CA SER A 139 0.80 2.73 6.83
C SER A 139 1.87 2.70 5.72
N ALA A 140 2.90 3.55 5.81
CA ALA A 140 4.04 3.54 4.89
C ALA A 140 4.88 2.25 5.02
N SER A 141 5.19 1.82 6.25
CA SER A 141 5.98 0.61 6.47
C SER A 141 5.27 -0.67 6.02
N LEU A 142 3.97 -0.80 6.30
CA LEU A 142 3.15 -1.93 5.89
C LEU A 142 2.99 -2.01 4.37
N SER A 143 2.87 -0.88 3.68
CA SER A 143 2.79 -0.87 2.21
C SER A 143 4.09 -1.27 1.52
N VAL A 144 5.24 -0.89 2.07
CA VAL A 144 6.54 -1.42 1.60
C VAL A 144 6.63 -2.93 1.81
N LEU A 145 6.17 -3.43 2.97
CA LEU A 145 6.15 -4.87 3.23
C LEU A 145 5.26 -5.61 2.22
N VAL A 146 4.09 -5.06 1.87
CA VAL A 146 3.20 -5.62 0.84
C VAL A 146 3.89 -5.70 -0.53
N LEU A 147 4.60 -4.65 -0.93
CA LEU A 147 5.34 -4.66 -2.21
C LEU A 147 6.35 -5.81 -2.29
N ILE A 148 7.05 -6.07 -1.18
CA ILE A 148 8.04 -7.15 -1.09
C ILE A 148 7.35 -8.51 -1.11
N LEU A 149 6.36 -8.71 -0.23
CA LEU A 149 5.65 -9.99 -0.11
C LEU A 149 4.95 -10.39 -1.41
N PHE A 150 4.35 -9.42 -2.12
CA PHE A 150 3.68 -9.69 -3.39
C PHE A 150 4.67 -10.13 -4.47
N VAL A 151 5.84 -9.48 -4.58
CA VAL A 151 6.89 -9.88 -5.52
C VAL A 151 7.41 -11.28 -5.21
N ILE A 152 7.64 -11.59 -3.93
CA ILE A 152 8.04 -12.93 -3.50
C ILE A 152 6.96 -13.94 -3.89
N ASN A 153 5.69 -13.63 -3.63
CA ASN A 153 4.58 -14.52 -3.96
C ASN A 153 4.54 -14.83 -5.46
N VAL A 154 4.60 -13.81 -6.33
CA VAL A 154 4.49 -14.04 -7.78
C VAL A 154 5.78 -14.62 -8.38
N SER A 155 6.95 -14.22 -7.90
CA SER A 155 8.24 -14.61 -8.53
C SER A 155 8.76 -15.95 -8.03
N VAL A 156 8.70 -16.19 -6.72
CA VAL A 156 9.35 -17.34 -6.07
C VAL A 156 8.41 -18.53 -5.95
N THR A 157 7.10 -18.30 -5.85
CA THR A 157 6.15 -19.41 -5.67
C THR A 157 5.64 -19.98 -7.00
N SER A 158 5.21 -21.25 -6.94
CA SER A 158 4.60 -22.02 -8.03
C SER A 158 3.13 -21.64 -8.28
N LEU A 159 2.63 -20.53 -7.74
CA LEU A 159 1.21 -20.18 -7.77
C LEU A 159 0.60 -20.20 -9.17
N ALA A 160 1.33 -19.75 -10.19
CA ALA A 160 0.86 -19.79 -11.58
C ALA A 160 0.81 -21.22 -12.14
N GLU A 161 1.74 -22.08 -11.75
CA GLU A 161 1.82 -23.48 -12.19
C GLU A 161 0.70 -24.30 -11.54
N ASP A 162 0.47 -24.12 -10.24
CA ASP A 162 -0.60 -24.79 -9.50
C ASP A 162 -2.00 -24.41 -10.02
N VAL A 163 -2.19 -23.15 -10.41
CA VAL A 163 -3.44 -22.69 -11.05
C VAL A 163 -3.64 -23.34 -12.43
N VAL A 164 -2.57 -23.63 -13.16
CA VAL A 164 -2.66 -24.32 -14.46
C VAL A 164 -2.91 -25.82 -14.27
N PHE A 165 -2.23 -26.48 -13.33
CA PHE A 165 -2.43 -27.91 -13.06
C PHE A 165 -3.81 -28.23 -12.48
N SER A 166 -4.35 -27.37 -11.63
CA SER A 166 -5.70 -27.53 -11.05
C SER A 166 -6.85 -27.38 -12.05
N VAL A 167 -6.56 -27.20 -13.33
CA VAL A 167 -7.55 -27.21 -14.43
C VAL A 167 -7.26 -28.35 -15.41
N ASP A 168 -5.99 -28.74 -15.60
CA ASP A 168 -5.62 -29.94 -16.36
C ASP A 168 -4.25 -30.46 -15.89
N GLU A 169 -4.21 -31.68 -15.33
CA GLU A 169 -2.97 -32.33 -14.85
C GLU A 169 -2.09 -32.86 -15.99
N SER A 170 -2.56 -32.83 -17.24
CA SER A 170 -1.90 -33.46 -18.39
C SER A 170 -0.99 -32.52 -19.23
N VAL A 171 -0.51 -31.43 -18.63
CA VAL A 171 0.23 -30.36 -19.30
C VAL A 171 1.65 -30.20 -18.74
N ASP A 172 2.66 -30.23 -19.61
CA ASP A 172 4.04 -29.89 -19.25
C ASP A 172 4.23 -28.36 -19.26
N LEU A 173 4.81 -27.81 -18.20
CA LEU A 173 5.03 -26.37 -18.03
C LEU A 173 6.49 -26.00 -18.31
N GLY A 174 6.67 -24.95 -19.13
CA GLY A 174 7.96 -24.43 -19.52
C GLY A 174 8.34 -23.14 -18.80
N LYS A 175 9.05 -22.26 -19.50
CA LYS A 175 9.53 -20.99 -18.94
C LYS A 175 8.37 -20.11 -18.45
N LYS A 176 8.60 -19.52 -17.27
CA LYS A 176 7.72 -18.55 -16.60
C LYS A 176 8.22 -17.13 -16.82
N SER A 177 7.35 -16.22 -17.27
CA SER A 177 7.62 -14.77 -17.27
C SER A 177 6.57 -14.06 -16.43
N VAL A 178 7.01 -13.07 -15.64
CA VAL A 178 6.16 -12.33 -14.71
C VAL A 178 6.21 -10.85 -15.07
N GLU A 179 5.04 -10.25 -15.28
CA GLU A 179 4.86 -8.82 -15.47
C GLU A 179 4.00 -8.23 -14.35
N MET A 180 4.51 -7.18 -13.71
CA MET A 180 3.73 -6.40 -12.74
C MET A 180 2.81 -5.43 -13.46
N LYS A 181 1.59 -5.26 -12.96
CA LYS A 181 0.55 -4.41 -13.56
C LYS A 181 0.23 -3.20 -12.67
N VAL A 182 -0.69 -2.36 -13.13
CA VAL A 182 -1.00 -1.05 -12.56
C VAL A 182 -1.37 -1.12 -11.07
N GLY A 183 -2.11 -2.16 -10.63
CA GLY A 183 -2.50 -2.31 -9.22
C GLY A 183 -1.30 -2.36 -8.27
N TYR A 184 -0.22 -3.04 -8.67
CA TYR A 184 1.03 -3.10 -7.93
C TYR A 184 1.73 -1.74 -7.89
N PHE A 185 1.86 -1.08 -9.05
CA PHE A 185 2.55 0.21 -9.14
C PHE A 185 1.85 1.32 -8.37
N LEU A 186 0.54 1.26 -8.19
CA LEU A 186 -0.24 2.25 -7.43
C LEU A 186 0.03 2.24 -5.91
N VAL A 187 0.63 1.16 -5.38
CA VAL A 187 1.08 1.12 -3.98
C VAL A 187 2.28 2.05 -3.77
N ILE A 188 3.11 2.27 -4.78
CA ILE A 188 4.29 3.15 -4.71
C ILE A 188 3.89 4.62 -4.45
N PRO A 189 3.05 5.29 -5.27
CA PRO A 189 2.62 6.66 -4.99
C PRO A 189 1.82 6.74 -3.68
N TYR A 190 1.09 5.69 -3.27
CA TYR A 190 0.48 5.63 -1.94
C TYR A 190 1.53 5.76 -0.82
N THR A 191 2.64 5.02 -0.91
CA THR A 191 3.73 5.10 0.10
C THR A 191 4.34 6.51 0.13
N VAL A 192 4.60 7.10 -1.04
CA VAL A 192 5.18 8.44 -1.17
C VAL A 192 4.27 9.49 -0.56
N LEU A 193 2.96 9.46 -0.85
CA LEU A 193 1.99 10.40 -0.30
C LEU A 193 1.82 10.27 1.22
N SER A 194 1.98 9.05 1.75
CA SER A 194 2.00 8.80 3.20
C SER A 194 3.24 9.43 3.86
N LEU A 195 4.41 9.36 3.21
CA LEU A 195 5.63 10.06 3.65
C LEU A 195 5.51 11.58 3.52
N VAL A 196 4.85 12.08 2.48
CA VAL A 196 4.56 13.52 2.32
C VAL A 196 3.69 14.03 3.47
N ALA A 197 2.69 13.26 3.91
CA ALA A 197 1.87 13.63 5.07
C ALA A 197 2.72 13.77 6.35
N ILE A 198 3.68 12.87 6.57
CA ILE A 198 4.65 12.98 7.68
C ILE A 198 5.48 14.26 7.53
N GLY A 199 6.01 14.53 6.32
CA GLY A 199 6.80 15.72 6.04
C GLY A 199 6.04 17.02 6.32
N LEU A 200 4.76 17.10 5.93
CA LEU A 200 3.91 18.27 6.18
C LEU A 200 3.73 18.55 7.67
N ILE A 201 3.50 17.51 8.48
CA ILE A 201 3.37 17.65 9.94
C ILE A 201 4.72 18.00 10.58
N TYR A 202 5.82 17.45 10.07
CA TYR A 202 7.17 17.79 10.51
C TYR A 202 7.51 19.27 10.28
N PHE A 203 7.21 19.81 9.11
CA PHE A 203 7.41 21.23 8.84
C PHE A 203 6.55 22.11 9.75
N TYR A 204 5.32 21.70 10.07
CA TYR A 204 4.49 22.40 11.04
C TYR A 204 5.11 22.39 12.44
N GLU A 205 5.56 21.23 12.91
CA GLU A 205 6.20 21.08 14.22
C GLU A 205 7.46 21.95 14.32
N HIS A 206 8.32 21.89 13.30
CA HIS A 206 9.54 22.69 13.24
C HIS A 206 9.25 24.19 13.21
N ALA A 207 8.26 24.64 12.43
CA ALA A 207 7.85 26.04 12.38
C ALA A 207 7.24 26.51 13.71
N ALA A 208 6.43 25.68 14.37
CA ALA A 208 5.85 25.99 15.67
C ALA A 208 6.90 26.03 16.77
N TYR A 209 7.88 25.12 16.73
CA TYR A 209 9.01 25.08 17.67
C TYR A 209 9.91 26.31 17.52
N THR A 210 10.26 26.69 16.30
CA THR A 210 11.09 27.87 16.02
C THR A 210 10.41 29.14 16.53
N HIS A 211 9.10 29.28 16.31
CA HIS A 211 8.35 30.44 16.79
C HIS A 211 8.27 30.51 18.31
N LYS A 212 8.19 29.36 19.01
CA LYS A 212 8.26 29.32 20.48
C LYS A 212 9.64 29.75 20.97
N GLN A 213 10.72 29.24 20.35
CA GLN A 213 12.07 29.69 20.70
C GLN A 213 12.29 31.19 20.47
N GLU A 214 11.71 31.76 19.41
CA GLU A 214 11.79 33.20 19.15
C GLU A 214 11.02 34.04 20.18
N GLN A 215 9.91 33.52 20.72
CA GLN A 215 9.14 34.15 21.79
C GLN A 215 9.74 33.94 23.18
N GLU A 216 10.45 32.82 23.40
CA GLU A 216 11.15 32.49 24.65
C GLU A 216 12.58 33.02 24.69
N LYS A 217 13.12 33.56 23.59
CA LYS A 217 14.31 34.41 23.66
C LYS A 217 13.97 35.52 24.66
N PRO A 218 14.76 35.68 25.74
CA PRO A 218 14.44 36.64 26.78
C PRO A 218 14.34 37.99 26.10
N THR A 219 13.11 38.49 25.93
CA THR A 219 12.87 39.91 25.79
C THR A 219 13.40 40.49 27.07
N GLU A 220 14.66 40.90 27.03
CA GLU A 220 15.19 41.98 27.84
C GLU A 220 14.63 41.91 29.27
N ASP A 221 15.14 40.97 30.08
CA ASP A 221 15.29 41.25 31.50
C ASP A 221 16.23 42.47 31.54
N ALA A 222 15.66 43.66 31.28
CA ALA A 222 16.26 44.91 31.66
C ALA A 222 16.38 44.78 33.17
N PRO A 223 17.61 44.67 33.72
CA PRO A 223 17.76 44.62 35.16
C PRO A 223 17.13 45.90 35.70
N MET A 224 16.02 45.76 36.41
CA MET A 224 15.29 46.86 37.04
C MET A 224 16.05 47.40 38.28
N GLU A 225 17.38 47.32 38.26
CA GLU A 225 18.26 47.63 39.39
C GLU A 225 18.92 49.02 39.30
N THR A 226 18.65 49.82 38.25
CA THR A 226 19.24 51.17 38.09
C THR A 226 18.25 52.34 38.14
N MET A 227 17.00 52.15 38.61
CA MET A 227 16.02 53.24 38.77
C MET A 227 15.74 53.67 40.22
N MET A 228 16.63 53.35 41.16
CA MET A 228 16.67 54.00 42.47
C MET A 228 18.10 54.45 42.79
N TYR A 229 18.48 55.64 42.35
CA TYR A 229 19.35 56.57 43.06
C TYR A 229 19.21 57.98 42.47
#